data_AF-A0A2V1AJ29-F1
#
_entry.id   AF-A0A2V1AJ29-F1
#
_cell.length_a   1.000
_cell.length_b   1.000
_cell.length_c   1.000
_cell.angle_alpha   90.00
_cell.angle_beta   90.00
_cell.angle_gamma   90.00
#
_symmetry.space_group_name_H-M   'P 1'
#
loop_
_entity.id
_entity.type
_entity.pdbx_description
1 polymer ?
#
loop_
_entity_poly.entity_id
_entity_poly.type
_entity_poly.pdbx_seq_one_letter_code
_entity_poly.pdbx_strand_id
1 'polypeptide(L)'
;MSLRSLGLNSTLNRIFAKSADNAKSVETVLSFRKHPQESLAKIITRCDKEMGGSSTVNFDIDAASGAGHFHGYLNLDLPKGNPEITRSGYSMFRTRDQKESWFSGDSYWDWSQFSSLVLRVKGDRRKYLVNIQANTPLVTDLFQHRLFLHHPGEWETVVIPLNDFVMTNWGIIQDGSELNKSEVKTVGVGLLDKQYGPYSLKVDWVKVMTGAEVEKVTDMSRAERLALDQHNKEENRKDMETNMPTGNGGSALNTHKYDEPKSTFRKKHLKRLAAPSHWMLDKLSGTYAPRASAGPHKLRECLPLIVFLRNRLKYALNGREVKAILMQEHVKVDGKVRTDSTYPAGFMDVITLEATNENFRLVYDVKGRFTVHRITAEEASYKLGKVKKIALGKRGVPYVVTHDGRTIRYPDPLIRANDTVKIDLATGKITEFIKFDTGKLVMVTGGKNMGRVGVITHREKHEGGFDLVHIKDALENTFVTRLTNVFVIGDEAGKSHISLPKGKGIKLSITEERDRRRAQSGL
;
A
#
# COMPACT_ATOMS: atom_id res chain seq x y z
N MET A 1 4.69 36.07 48.35
CA MET A 1 3.55 35.13 48.31
C MET A 1 2.70 35.48 47.10
N SER A 2 2.51 34.52 46.19
CA SER A 2 1.80 34.72 44.92
C SER A 2 0.28 34.78 45.15
N LEU A 3 -0.42 35.63 44.38
CA LEU A 3 -1.89 35.76 44.33
C LEU A 3 -2.64 34.43 44.07
N ARG A 4 -1.93 33.35 43.74
CA ARG A 4 -2.47 31.98 43.74
C ARG A 4 -2.94 31.49 45.12
N SER A 5 -2.48 32.06 46.24
CA SER A 5 -2.84 31.60 47.58
C SER A 5 -4.16 32.13 48.14
N LEU A 6 -4.94 32.90 47.36
CA LEU A 6 -6.15 33.58 47.86
C LEU A 6 -7.46 33.28 47.10
N GLY A 7 -7.50 32.26 46.23
CA GLY A 7 -8.78 31.65 45.80
C GLY A 7 -9.83 32.56 45.15
N LEU A 8 -9.45 33.68 44.52
CA LEU A 8 -10.37 34.72 44.04
C LEU A 8 -10.42 34.87 42.50
N ASN A 9 -10.26 33.78 41.74
CA ASN A 9 -10.23 33.86 40.27
C ASN A 9 -11.57 33.58 39.55
N SER A 10 -12.68 33.31 40.25
CA SER A 10 -13.95 32.99 39.58
C SER A 10 -14.85 34.20 39.28
N THR A 11 -14.54 35.40 39.78
CA THR A 11 -15.46 36.55 39.70
C THR A 11 -14.91 37.79 38.97
N LEU A 12 -13.59 37.94 38.78
CA LEU A 12 -13.01 39.12 38.11
C LEU A 12 -12.83 38.97 36.59
N ASN A 13 -12.81 37.75 36.04
CA ASN A 13 -12.67 37.52 34.59
C ASN A 13 -13.98 37.72 33.79
N ARG A 14 -15.09 38.12 34.43
CA ARG A 14 -16.36 38.41 33.73
C ARG A 14 -16.56 39.85 33.29
N ILE A 15 -15.68 40.79 33.70
CA ILE A 15 -15.91 42.23 33.47
C ILE A 15 -15.05 42.80 32.32
N PHE A 16 -14.11 42.02 31.76
CA PHE A 16 -13.40 42.37 30.54
C PHE A 16 -13.54 41.26 29.49
N ALA A 17 -14.77 41.07 29.01
CA ALA A 17 -14.98 40.42 27.73
C ALA A 17 -14.30 41.31 26.67
N LYS A 18 -13.14 40.86 26.17
CA LYS A 18 -12.53 41.44 24.98
C LYS A 18 -13.59 41.45 23.89
N SER A 19 -13.90 42.66 23.42
CA SER A 19 -14.59 42.95 22.17
C SER A 19 -14.28 41.90 21.12
N ALA A 20 -15.29 41.41 20.41
CA ALA A 20 -15.18 40.47 19.30
C ALA A 20 -14.02 40.86 18.36
N ASP A 21 -12.89 40.19 18.52
CA ASP A 21 -11.75 40.32 17.63
C ASP A 21 -12.15 39.69 16.29
N ASN A 22 -12.07 40.46 15.21
CA ASN A 22 -12.13 39.94 13.84
C ASN A 22 -11.26 38.68 13.76
N ALA A 23 -11.87 37.51 13.60
CA ALA A 23 -11.15 36.24 13.55
C ALA A 23 -10.11 36.31 12.42
N LYS A 24 -8.83 36.35 12.79
CA LYS A 24 -7.74 36.44 11.81
C LYS A 24 -7.72 35.15 11.02
N SER A 25 -7.77 35.27 9.71
CA SER A 25 -7.80 34.13 8.80
C SER A 25 -6.41 33.53 8.51
N VAL A 26 -5.35 34.36 8.60
CA VAL A 26 -3.93 33.96 8.55
C VAL A 26 -3.18 34.50 9.77
N GLU A 27 -2.33 33.66 10.35
CA GLU A 27 -1.27 34.07 11.29
C GLU A 27 0.11 33.60 10.79
N THR A 28 1.11 34.48 10.89
CA THR A 28 2.49 34.19 10.45
C THR A 28 3.34 33.78 11.64
N VAL A 29 3.86 32.55 11.60
CA VAL A 29 4.72 31.97 12.64
C VAL A 29 6.19 32.34 12.39
N LEU A 30 6.65 32.16 11.15
CA LEU A 30 8.01 32.49 10.72
C LEU A 30 7.98 33.15 9.34
N SER A 31 8.82 34.16 9.10
CA SER A 31 8.99 34.75 7.78
C SER A 31 10.42 35.27 7.60
N PHE A 32 11.23 34.48 6.90
CA PHE A 32 12.65 34.76 6.73
C PHE A 32 12.91 35.86 5.71
N ARG A 33 12.13 35.94 4.62
CA ARG A 33 12.31 37.02 3.63
C ARG A 33 11.87 38.39 4.14
N LYS A 34 10.83 38.47 4.97
CA LYS A 34 10.33 39.74 5.52
C LYS A 34 11.08 40.16 6.78
N HIS A 35 11.33 39.21 7.69
CA HIS A 35 11.92 39.45 9.01
C HIS A 35 13.01 38.41 9.31
N PRO A 36 14.16 38.46 8.60
CA PRO A 36 15.20 37.41 8.68
C PRO A 36 15.81 37.28 10.08
N GLN A 37 16.25 38.40 10.66
CA GLN A 37 16.93 38.41 11.96
C GLN A 37 15.99 38.03 13.12
N GLU A 38 14.74 38.52 13.08
CA GLU A 38 13.73 38.17 14.09
C GLU A 38 13.34 36.70 14.01
N SER A 39 13.13 36.17 12.80
CA SER A 39 12.80 34.77 12.60
C SER A 39 13.96 33.86 13.01
N LEU A 40 15.21 34.22 12.67
CA LEU A 40 16.40 33.47 13.08
C LEU A 40 16.57 33.45 14.61
N ALA A 41 16.31 34.58 15.28
CA ALA A 41 16.29 34.68 16.73
C ALA A 41 15.17 33.87 17.40
N LYS A 42 14.22 33.32 16.64
CA LYS A 42 13.21 32.37 17.17
C LYS A 42 13.62 30.92 16.97
N ILE A 43 14.71 30.60 16.27
CA ILE A 43 15.10 29.22 15.96
C ILE A 43 16.07 28.63 16.98
N ILE A 44 15.88 27.35 17.28
CA ILE A 44 16.83 26.49 17.98
C ILE A 44 17.09 25.25 17.12
N THR A 45 18.36 24.88 16.97
CA THR A 45 18.79 23.67 16.26
C THR A 45 19.19 22.58 17.26
N ARG A 46 18.93 21.32 16.90
CA ARG A 46 19.26 20.13 17.69
C ARG A 46 19.75 19.04 16.76
N CYS A 47 20.74 18.27 17.19
CA CYS A 47 21.17 17.07 16.48
C CYS A 47 21.70 16.02 17.46
N ASP A 48 21.89 14.81 16.96
CA ASP A 48 22.41 13.68 17.75
C ASP A 48 23.80 13.90 18.38
N LYS A 49 24.55 14.94 17.95
CA LYS A 49 25.84 15.31 18.54
C LYS A 49 25.75 15.61 20.03
N GLU A 50 24.62 16.12 20.51
CA GLU A 50 24.35 16.33 21.94
C GLU A 50 24.33 15.01 22.75
N MET A 51 24.00 13.91 22.08
CA MET A 51 24.00 12.56 22.63
C MET A 51 25.28 11.78 22.23
N GLY A 52 26.30 12.45 21.68
CA GLY A 52 27.55 11.81 21.23
C GLY A 52 27.54 11.30 19.78
N GLY A 53 26.48 11.58 19.01
CA GLY A 53 26.44 11.33 17.57
C GLY A 53 27.41 12.19 16.77
N SER A 54 27.52 11.91 15.47
CA SER A 54 28.44 12.61 14.55
C SER A 54 27.73 13.45 13.50
N SER A 55 26.42 13.70 13.63
CA SER A 55 25.70 14.57 12.70
C SER A 55 26.03 16.04 12.92
N THR A 56 25.84 16.83 11.87
CA THR A 56 26.02 18.29 11.89
C THR A 56 24.71 18.98 11.54
N VAL A 57 24.45 20.13 12.17
CA VAL A 57 23.26 20.94 11.95
C VAL A 57 23.62 22.42 11.96
N ASN A 58 23.17 23.12 10.93
CA ASN A 58 23.30 24.57 10.79
C ASN A 58 21.96 25.15 10.35
N PHE A 59 21.69 26.38 10.81
CA PHE A 59 20.57 27.17 10.34
C PHE A 59 21.00 28.63 10.20
N ASP A 60 21.04 29.11 8.97
CA ASP A 60 21.50 30.45 8.59
C ASP A 60 20.57 31.08 7.54
N ILE A 61 20.86 32.30 7.10
CA ILE A 61 20.09 32.98 6.05
C ILE A 61 20.85 32.85 4.74
N ASP A 62 20.22 32.21 3.76
CA ASP A 62 20.80 32.01 2.44
C ASP A 62 20.92 33.35 1.69
N ALA A 63 22.16 33.77 1.42
CA ALA A 63 22.45 35.06 0.79
C ALA A 63 21.80 35.21 -0.60
N ALA A 64 21.61 34.11 -1.33
CA ALA A 64 21.05 34.13 -2.68
C ALA A 64 19.52 34.30 -2.70
N SER A 65 18.79 33.69 -1.77
CA SER A 65 17.31 33.68 -1.77
C SER A 65 16.65 34.45 -0.63
N GLY A 66 17.43 34.92 0.36
CA GLY A 66 16.93 35.57 1.57
C GLY A 66 16.09 34.65 2.47
N ALA A 67 16.11 33.35 2.22
CA ALA A 67 15.35 32.35 2.97
C ALA A 67 16.18 31.74 4.11
N GLY A 68 15.50 31.21 5.13
CA GLY A 68 16.17 30.42 6.16
C GLY A 68 16.67 29.10 5.56
N HIS A 69 17.92 28.73 5.83
CA HIS A 69 18.59 27.57 5.27
C HIS A 69 18.93 26.57 6.37
N PHE A 70 18.18 25.48 6.42
CA PHE A 70 18.47 24.35 7.30
C PHE A 70 19.33 23.33 6.56
N HIS A 71 20.59 23.18 6.97
CA HIS A 71 21.52 22.29 6.27
C HIS A 71 22.54 21.63 7.19
N GLY A 72 23.16 20.57 6.69
CA GLY A 72 24.19 19.85 7.41
C GLY A 72 24.46 18.48 6.80
N TYR A 73 25.09 17.61 7.58
CA TYR A 73 25.42 16.24 7.21
C TYR A 73 24.89 15.28 8.27
N LEU A 74 24.06 14.33 7.86
CA LEU A 74 23.51 13.30 8.74
C LEU A 74 24.45 12.08 8.77
N ASN A 75 24.84 11.65 9.97
CA ASN A 75 25.68 10.49 10.21
C ASN A 75 24.93 9.50 11.13
N LEU A 76 24.88 8.21 10.76
CA LEU A 76 24.18 7.16 11.50
C LEU A 76 25.11 6.28 12.34
N ASP A 77 26.39 6.63 12.43
CA ASP A 77 27.37 5.93 13.28
C ASP A 77 26.97 6.09 14.75
N LEU A 78 27.03 4.99 15.49
CA LEU A 78 26.75 5.01 16.93
C LEU A 78 27.96 5.57 17.70
N PRO A 79 27.74 6.37 18.76
CA PRO A 79 28.81 6.83 19.63
C PRO A 79 29.59 5.66 20.22
N LYS A 80 30.91 5.62 20.00
CA LYS A 80 31.78 4.56 20.53
C LYS A 80 31.88 4.55 22.07
N GLY A 81 31.46 5.62 22.73
CA GLY A 81 31.61 5.83 24.18
C GLY A 81 30.34 5.66 25.02
N ASN A 82 29.18 5.35 24.44
CA ASN A 82 27.94 5.14 25.21
C ASN A 82 27.06 4.03 24.59
N PRO A 83 27.05 2.81 25.17
CA PRO A 83 26.29 1.67 24.66
C PRO A 83 24.77 1.76 24.88
N GLU A 84 24.26 2.71 25.67
CA GLU A 84 22.82 2.90 25.88
C GLU A 84 22.12 3.48 24.63
N ILE A 85 22.88 4.13 23.75
CA ILE A 85 22.35 4.77 22.56
C ILE A 85 22.21 3.74 21.44
N THR A 86 21.00 3.24 21.26
CA THR A 86 20.69 2.22 20.26
C THR A 86 20.41 2.78 18.86
N ARG A 87 20.21 4.10 18.73
CA ARG A 87 19.87 4.79 17.48
C ARG A 87 20.51 6.19 17.44
N SER A 88 21.26 6.48 16.38
CA SER A 88 21.76 7.81 16.03
C SER A 88 21.26 8.22 14.65
N GLY A 89 21.55 9.45 14.21
CA GLY A 89 21.16 9.96 12.91
C GLY A 89 19.89 10.80 12.95
N TYR A 90 19.96 11.94 13.66
CA TYR A 90 18.89 12.93 13.65
C TYR A 90 19.44 14.36 13.66
N SER A 91 18.73 15.24 12.95
CA SER A 91 18.90 16.68 12.99
C SER A 91 17.54 17.36 12.89
N MET A 92 17.32 18.44 13.62
CA MET A 92 16.14 19.29 13.46
C MET A 92 16.43 20.74 13.82
N PHE A 93 15.48 21.59 13.43
CA PHE A 93 15.28 22.87 14.08
C PHE A 93 13.83 22.97 14.60
N ARG A 94 13.63 23.75 15.66
CA ARG A 94 12.32 24.14 16.16
C ARG A 94 12.32 25.60 16.59
N THR A 95 11.15 26.21 16.70
CA THR A 95 11.03 27.51 17.35
C THR A 95 11.37 27.40 18.84
N ARG A 96 11.87 28.49 19.42
CA ARG A 96 12.02 28.63 20.87
C ARG A 96 10.64 28.61 21.52
N ASP A 97 10.60 28.10 22.75
CA ASP A 97 9.41 28.17 23.58
C ASP A 97 9.04 29.64 23.79
N GLN A 98 7.73 29.96 23.82
CA GLN A 98 7.29 31.35 23.98
C GLN A 98 7.74 31.89 25.34
N LYS A 99 7.99 33.20 25.42
CA LYS A 99 8.50 33.82 26.65
C LYS A 99 7.50 33.67 27.79
N GLU A 100 7.97 33.14 28.92
CA GLU A 100 7.23 33.14 30.18
C GLU A 100 7.05 34.59 30.66
N SER A 101 5.82 34.99 30.94
CA SER A 101 5.54 36.26 31.61
C SER A 101 5.38 36.00 33.09
N TRP A 102 6.20 36.67 33.92
CA TRP A 102 6.20 36.50 35.37
C TRP A 102 4.85 36.81 36.05
N PHE A 103 3.95 37.51 35.35
CA PHE A 103 2.59 37.82 35.79
C PHE A 103 1.50 36.88 35.23
N SER A 104 1.72 36.27 34.06
CA SER A 104 0.67 35.57 33.29
C SER A 104 0.91 34.07 33.08
N GLY A 105 2.07 33.54 33.51
CA GLY A 105 2.46 32.15 33.29
C GLY A 105 2.99 31.90 31.87
N ASP A 106 3.05 30.61 31.49
CA ASP A 106 3.47 30.14 30.17
C ASP A 106 2.65 30.80 29.06
N SER A 107 3.33 31.28 28.03
CA SER A 107 2.67 31.78 26.82
C SER A 107 2.57 30.63 25.81
N TYR A 108 1.42 30.49 25.15
CA TYR A 108 1.19 29.52 24.08
C TYR A 108 0.59 30.22 22.86
N TRP A 109 0.76 29.61 21.69
CA TRP A 109 -0.02 30.00 20.53
C TRP A 109 -1.40 29.35 20.58
N ASP A 110 -2.44 30.18 20.40
CA ASP A 110 -3.81 29.71 20.26
C ASP A 110 -4.16 29.58 18.77
N TRP A 111 -4.15 28.34 18.30
CA TRP A 111 -4.52 27.95 16.95
C TRP A 111 -5.91 27.31 16.85
N SER A 112 -6.76 27.46 17.87
CA SER A 112 -8.11 26.88 17.88
C SER A 112 -8.94 27.27 16.65
N GLN A 113 -8.77 28.50 16.17
CA GLN A 113 -9.45 29.05 14.98
C GLN A 113 -8.84 28.60 13.63
N PHE A 114 -7.66 27.98 13.62
CA PHE A 114 -6.97 27.59 12.39
C PHE A 114 -7.21 26.13 12.01
N SER A 115 -7.26 25.85 10.71
CA SER A 115 -7.49 24.50 10.17
C SER A 115 -6.20 23.84 9.66
N SER A 116 -5.24 24.62 9.16
CA SER A 116 -4.08 24.08 8.44
C SER A 116 -2.80 24.86 8.71
N LEU A 117 -1.69 24.13 8.80
CA LEU A 117 -0.33 24.65 8.80
C LEU A 117 0.19 24.70 7.36
N VAL A 118 0.72 25.83 6.94
CA VAL A 118 1.18 26.08 5.58
C VAL A 118 2.63 26.54 5.57
N LEU A 119 3.47 25.87 4.78
CA LEU A 119 4.89 26.16 4.68
C LEU A 119 5.27 26.40 3.22
N ARG A 120 6.04 27.45 2.94
CA ARG A 120 6.72 27.66 1.64
C ARG A 120 8.18 27.26 1.77
N VAL A 121 8.57 26.20 1.08
CA VAL A 121 9.86 25.54 1.25
C VAL A 121 10.46 25.13 -0.09
N LYS A 122 11.78 25.05 -0.14
CA LYS A 122 12.56 24.49 -1.25
C LYS A 122 13.54 23.49 -0.66
N GLY A 123 13.15 22.21 -0.72
CA GLY A 123 13.94 21.12 -0.17
C GLY A 123 14.66 20.32 -1.23
N ASP A 124 15.66 19.57 -0.78
CA ASP A 124 16.29 18.52 -1.56
C ASP A 124 15.43 17.24 -1.60
N ARG A 125 16.04 16.10 -1.95
CA ARG A 125 15.35 14.81 -2.05
C ARG A 125 15.22 14.06 -0.70
N ARG A 126 15.60 14.69 0.42
CA ARG A 126 15.53 14.09 1.75
C ARG A 126 14.10 14.07 2.29
N LYS A 127 13.88 13.27 3.33
CA LYS A 127 12.56 13.12 3.96
C LYS A 127 12.48 13.88 5.26
N TYR A 128 11.85 15.04 5.21
CA TYR A 128 11.63 15.88 6.39
C TYR A 128 10.29 15.57 7.07
N LEU A 129 10.25 15.78 8.38
CA LEU A 129 9.07 15.67 9.23
C LEU A 129 8.82 17.04 9.86
N VAL A 130 7.60 17.54 9.73
CA VAL A 130 7.13 18.72 10.46
C VAL A 130 6.67 18.26 11.84
N ASN A 131 7.17 18.94 12.87
CA ASN A 131 6.94 18.61 14.26
C ASN A 131 6.24 19.78 14.96
N ILE A 132 5.18 19.49 15.71
CA ILE A 132 4.47 20.44 16.57
C ILE A 132 4.52 19.89 18.01
N GLN A 133 4.90 20.75 18.95
CA GLN A 133 4.80 20.44 20.38
C GLN A 133 3.66 21.28 20.96
N ALA A 134 2.68 20.62 21.56
CA ALA A 134 1.57 21.25 22.27
C ALA A 134 1.65 20.95 23.76
N ASN A 135 0.83 21.60 24.56
CA ASN A 135 0.72 21.29 25.97
C ASN A 135 -0.01 19.95 26.17
N THR A 136 0.75 18.95 26.59
CA THR A 136 0.28 17.60 26.90
C THR A 136 0.86 17.15 28.25
N PRO A 137 0.28 16.10 28.89
CA PRO A 137 0.77 15.61 30.18
C PRO A 137 2.23 15.11 30.15
N LEU A 138 2.71 14.64 29.00
CA LEU A 138 4.07 14.16 28.82
C LEU A 138 4.85 15.14 27.94
N VAL A 139 5.93 15.72 28.48
CA VAL A 139 6.80 16.68 27.78
C VAL A 139 7.46 16.06 26.52
N THR A 140 7.56 14.73 26.47
CA THR A 140 8.14 13.98 25.35
C THR A 140 7.17 13.75 24.18
N ASP A 141 5.90 14.14 24.31
CA ASP A 141 4.94 14.01 23.22
C ASP A 141 5.24 15.02 22.11
N LEU A 142 5.21 14.50 20.87
CA LEU A 142 5.46 15.28 19.66
C LEU A 142 4.47 14.90 18.58
N PHE A 143 3.77 15.89 18.04
CA PHE A 143 2.87 15.71 16.91
C PHE A 143 3.68 15.82 15.62
N GLN A 144 3.66 14.77 14.80
CA GLN A 144 4.49 14.69 13.59
C GLN A 144 3.63 14.51 12.34
N HIS A 145 4.02 15.20 11.27
CA HIS A 145 3.49 14.98 9.94
C HIS A 145 4.64 14.99 8.92
N ARG A 146 4.54 14.23 7.84
CA ARG A 146 5.58 14.21 6.82
C ARG A 146 5.51 15.44 5.91
N LEU A 147 6.65 16.08 5.65
CA LEU A 147 6.74 17.13 4.64
C LEU A 147 6.86 16.48 3.25
N PHE A 148 5.82 16.64 2.43
CA PHE A 148 5.79 16.09 1.07
C PHE A 148 6.19 17.16 0.06
N LEU A 149 7.35 16.97 -0.58
CA LEU A 149 7.85 17.77 -1.69
C LEU A 149 7.76 16.94 -2.98
N HIS A 150 7.15 17.49 -4.02
CA HIS A 150 6.94 16.81 -5.30
C HIS A 150 8.08 17.09 -6.31
N HIS A 151 8.65 18.28 -6.25
CA HIS A 151 9.67 18.85 -7.13
C HIS A 151 10.89 19.33 -6.30
N PRO A 152 11.73 18.40 -5.81
CA PRO A 152 12.96 18.74 -5.09
C PRO A 152 13.85 19.71 -5.88
N GLY A 153 14.30 20.77 -5.21
CA GLY A 153 15.05 21.85 -5.84
C GLY A 153 14.20 23.02 -6.33
N GLU A 154 12.86 22.90 -6.33
CA GLU A 154 11.95 24.02 -6.61
C GLU A 154 11.25 24.51 -5.35
N TRP A 155 10.68 25.72 -5.44
CA TRP A 155 9.88 26.29 -4.37
C TRP A 155 8.47 25.71 -4.40
N GLU A 156 8.01 25.15 -3.29
CA GLU A 156 6.68 24.57 -3.14
C GLU A 156 5.97 25.08 -1.89
N THR A 157 4.66 25.29 -2.01
CA THR A 157 3.79 25.56 -0.86
C THR A 157 3.11 24.27 -0.44
N VAL A 158 3.41 23.81 0.77
CA VAL A 158 2.85 22.61 1.37
C VAL A 158 1.79 23.01 2.39
N VAL A 159 0.57 22.51 2.20
CA VAL A 159 -0.58 22.69 3.10
C VAL A 159 -0.79 21.39 3.86
N ILE A 160 -0.79 21.45 5.19
CA ILE A 160 -0.95 20.30 6.08
C ILE A 160 -2.12 20.58 7.03
N PRO A 161 -3.22 19.82 6.99
CA PRO A 161 -4.30 19.93 7.96
C PRO A 161 -3.79 19.66 9.38
N LEU A 162 -4.18 20.49 10.35
CA LEU A 162 -3.73 20.32 11.74
C LEU A 162 -4.24 19.00 12.35
N ASN A 163 -5.36 18.46 11.85
CA ASN A 163 -5.94 17.19 12.30
C ASN A 163 -5.18 15.96 11.74
N ASP A 164 -4.32 16.12 10.74
CA ASP A 164 -3.57 15.01 10.14
C ASP A 164 -2.26 14.70 10.92
N PHE A 165 -1.89 15.56 11.88
CA PHE A 165 -0.72 15.34 12.71
C PHE A 165 -0.93 14.18 13.68
N VAL A 166 0.05 13.28 13.72
CA VAL A 166 -0.01 12.07 14.56
C VAL A 166 0.88 12.25 15.79
N MET A 167 0.34 11.99 16.98
CA MET A 167 1.12 12.01 18.22
C MET A 167 2.12 10.87 18.25
N THR A 168 3.35 11.19 18.64
CA THR A 168 4.43 10.23 18.87
C THR A 168 5.10 10.50 20.21
N ASN A 169 5.51 9.45 20.90
CA ASN A 169 6.30 9.54 22.11
C ASN A 169 7.53 8.63 21.93
N TRP A 170 8.75 9.17 22.05
CA TRP A 170 10.00 8.48 21.71
C TRP A 170 10.01 7.82 20.32
N GLY A 171 9.28 8.39 19.36
CA GLY A 171 9.13 7.86 18.00
C GLY A 171 8.16 6.67 17.87
N ILE A 172 7.40 6.34 18.91
CA ILE A 172 6.31 5.36 18.89
C ILE A 172 4.99 6.13 18.73
N ILE A 173 4.21 5.75 17.72
CA ILE A 173 2.89 6.33 17.44
C ILE A 173 1.94 6.01 18.59
N GLN A 174 1.23 7.02 19.08
CA GLN A 174 0.17 6.90 20.08
C GLN A 174 -1.18 6.98 19.38
N ASP A 175 -2.09 6.05 19.68
CA ASP A 175 -3.44 6.04 19.10
C ASP A 175 -4.37 6.95 19.91
N GLY A 176 -5.12 7.83 19.23
CA GLY A 176 -6.32 8.46 19.80
C GLY A 176 -6.18 9.84 20.45
N SER A 177 -5.04 10.52 20.33
CA SER A 177 -4.87 11.88 20.87
C SER A 177 -4.88 12.94 19.78
N GLU A 178 -5.79 13.91 19.88
CA GLU A 178 -5.86 15.07 18.99
C GLU A 178 -4.88 16.17 19.43
N LEU A 179 -4.42 16.98 18.48
CA LEU A 179 -3.57 18.14 18.74
C LEU A 179 -4.35 19.18 19.54
N ASN A 180 -3.86 19.52 20.75
CA ASN A 180 -4.38 20.65 21.52
C ASN A 180 -3.99 21.96 20.82
N LYS A 181 -4.94 22.53 20.05
CA LYS A 181 -4.70 23.71 19.22
C LYS A 181 -4.60 25.00 20.03
N SER A 182 -5.21 25.10 21.21
CA SER A 182 -5.19 26.35 22.00
C SER A 182 -3.86 26.58 22.72
N GLU A 183 -3.07 25.53 22.90
CA GLU A 183 -1.83 25.58 23.69
C GLU A 183 -0.63 25.00 22.91
N VAL A 184 -0.33 25.60 21.75
CA VAL A 184 0.83 25.19 20.95
C VAL A 184 2.10 25.88 21.45
N LYS A 185 3.13 25.08 21.74
CA LYS A 185 4.43 25.54 22.28
C LYS A 185 5.41 25.85 21.16
N THR A 186 5.68 24.88 20.28
CA THR A 186 6.70 25.02 19.24
C THR A 186 6.35 24.32 17.94
N VAL A 187 6.98 24.78 16.86
CA VAL A 187 6.89 24.21 15.51
C VAL A 187 8.31 24.06 14.97
N GLY A 188 8.56 22.96 14.28
CA GLY A 188 9.88 22.67 13.75
C GLY A 188 9.86 21.70 12.59
N VAL A 189 11.03 21.49 12.00
CA VAL A 189 11.23 20.47 10.97
C VAL A 189 12.44 19.64 11.35
N GLY A 190 12.27 18.31 11.34
CA GLY A 190 13.31 17.33 11.62
C GLY A 190 13.59 16.42 10.44
N LEU A 191 14.81 15.90 10.39
CA LEU A 191 15.29 14.88 9.46
C LEU A 191 15.60 13.61 10.25
N LEU A 192 14.83 12.54 9.97
CA LEU A 192 15.02 11.20 10.54
C LEU A 192 14.87 10.14 9.44
N ASP A 193 15.52 10.35 8.29
CA ASP A 193 15.37 9.51 7.10
C ASP A 193 16.22 8.23 7.12
N LYS A 194 17.12 8.10 8.11
CA LYS A 194 18.10 7.01 8.25
C LYS A 194 18.99 6.86 7.01
N GLN A 195 19.39 7.96 6.40
CA GLN A 195 20.28 7.97 5.24
C GLN A 195 21.50 8.85 5.53
N TYR A 196 22.70 8.30 5.35
CA TYR A 196 23.94 9.09 5.43
C TYR A 196 23.97 10.20 4.38
N GLY A 197 24.59 11.32 4.70
CA GLY A 197 24.95 12.34 3.72
C GLY A 197 24.41 13.74 4.00
N PRO A 198 24.65 14.68 3.07
CA PRO A 198 24.22 16.06 3.21
C PRO A 198 22.70 16.18 3.08
N TYR A 199 22.16 17.20 3.73
CA TYR A 199 20.78 17.63 3.58
C TYR A 199 20.71 19.16 3.50
N SER A 200 19.70 19.66 2.79
CA SER A 200 19.48 21.09 2.57
C SER A 200 18.00 21.39 2.33
N LEU A 201 17.41 22.14 3.26
CA LEU A 201 16.03 22.63 3.20
C LEU A 201 16.01 24.14 3.37
N LYS A 202 15.49 24.87 2.37
CA LYS A 202 15.25 26.31 2.46
C LYS A 202 13.79 26.57 2.84
N VAL A 203 13.57 27.50 3.76
CA VAL A 203 12.25 27.88 4.29
C VAL A 203 12.06 29.37 4.09
N ASP A 204 11.02 29.76 3.36
CA ASP A 204 10.67 31.17 3.16
C ASP A 204 9.80 31.66 4.33
N TRP A 205 8.68 30.97 4.58
CA TRP A 205 7.78 31.27 5.68
C TRP A 205 6.97 30.06 6.15
N VAL A 206 6.47 30.16 7.37
CA VAL A 206 5.55 29.21 8.01
C VAL A 206 4.37 30.01 8.56
N LYS A 207 3.16 29.59 8.21
CA LYS A 207 1.90 30.27 8.58
C LYS A 207 0.86 29.25 8.99
N VAL A 208 -0.11 29.67 9.79
CA VAL A 208 -1.36 28.93 10.03
C VAL A 208 -2.52 29.68 9.40
N MET A 209 -3.46 28.95 8.81
CA MET A 209 -4.54 29.51 7.99
C MET A 209 -5.85 28.77 8.22
N THR A 210 -6.97 29.43 7.91
CA THR A 210 -8.33 28.84 7.98
C THR A 210 -9.23 29.32 6.84
N GLY A 211 -10.28 28.56 6.55
CA GLY A 211 -11.32 28.93 5.58
C GLY A 211 -10.83 29.18 4.16
N ALA A 212 -11.36 30.23 3.51
CA ALA A 212 -11.17 30.52 2.09
C ALA A 212 -9.69 30.78 1.68
N GLU A 213 -8.84 31.16 2.62
CA GLU A 213 -7.42 31.39 2.33
C GLU A 213 -6.66 30.09 2.12
N VAL A 214 -7.03 29.02 2.83
CA VAL A 214 -6.45 27.68 2.64
C VAL A 214 -6.79 27.16 1.25
N GLU A 215 -8.03 27.34 0.81
CA GLU A 215 -8.48 26.93 -0.53
C GLU A 215 -7.71 27.66 -1.62
N LYS A 216 -7.62 29.00 -1.53
CA LYS A 216 -6.83 29.83 -2.47
C LYS A 216 -5.38 29.36 -2.57
N VAL A 217 -4.72 29.12 -1.43
CA VAL A 217 -3.31 28.67 -1.41
C VAL A 217 -3.16 27.25 -1.94
N THR A 218 -4.13 26.38 -1.68
CA THR A 218 -4.14 25.00 -2.18
C THR A 218 -4.30 24.98 -3.70
N ASP A 219 -5.19 25.78 -4.27
CA ASP A 219 -5.39 25.86 -5.71
C ASP A 219 -4.21 26.51 -6.42
N MET A 220 -3.62 27.57 -5.84
CA MET A 220 -2.35 28.13 -6.33
C MET A 220 -1.23 27.09 -6.33
N SER A 221 -1.06 26.34 -5.23
CA SER A 221 -0.05 25.28 -5.14
C SER A 221 -0.27 24.17 -6.19
N ARG A 222 -1.53 23.79 -6.44
CA ARG A 222 -1.88 22.84 -7.50
C ARG A 222 -1.56 23.39 -8.89
N ALA A 223 -1.88 24.65 -9.17
CA ALA A 223 -1.58 25.29 -10.44
C ALA A 223 -0.07 25.40 -10.70
N GLU A 224 0.72 25.82 -9.69
CA GLU A 224 2.18 25.88 -9.77
C GLU A 224 2.79 24.50 -10.08
N ARG A 225 2.29 23.44 -9.42
CA ARG A 225 2.73 22.06 -9.67
C ARG A 225 2.41 21.61 -11.09
N LEU A 226 1.20 21.90 -11.59
CA LEU A 226 0.81 21.55 -12.95
C LEU A 226 1.64 22.30 -14.00
N ALA A 227 1.98 23.56 -13.75
CA ALA A 227 2.84 24.36 -14.62
C ALA A 227 4.26 23.80 -14.69
N LEU A 228 4.86 23.43 -13.55
CA LEU A 228 6.16 22.78 -13.49
C LEU A 228 6.17 21.43 -14.23
N ASP A 229 5.11 20.64 -14.11
CA ASP A 229 4.98 19.36 -14.82
C ASP A 229 4.85 19.53 -16.34
N GLN A 230 4.21 20.61 -16.80
CA GLN A 230 4.12 20.96 -18.22
C GLN A 230 5.48 21.42 -18.76
N HIS A 231 6.17 22.31 -18.04
CA HIS A 231 7.49 22.79 -18.42
C HIS A 231 8.51 21.65 -18.53
N ASN A 232 8.54 20.75 -17.55
CA ASN A 232 9.40 19.56 -17.58
C ASN A 232 9.07 18.61 -18.75
N LYS A 233 7.81 18.52 -19.19
CA LYS A 233 7.43 17.71 -20.36
C LYS A 233 7.87 18.36 -21.67
N GLU A 234 7.82 19.68 -21.76
CA GLU A 234 8.26 20.43 -22.93
C GLU A 234 9.78 20.38 -23.10
N GLU A 235 10.55 20.51 -22.01
CA GLU A 235 12.01 20.32 -22.05
C GLU A 235 12.38 18.89 -22.46
N ASN A 236 11.78 17.87 -21.84
CA ASN A 236 12.05 16.47 -22.20
C ASN A 236 11.67 16.15 -23.65
N ARG A 237 10.66 16.83 -24.21
CA ARG A 237 10.29 16.67 -25.63
C ARG A 237 11.33 17.31 -26.55
N LYS A 238 11.85 18.49 -26.19
CA LYS A 238 12.94 19.14 -26.94
C LYS A 238 14.22 18.30 -26.93
N ASP A 239 14.60 17.75 -25.78
CA ASP A 239 15.78 16.89 -25.65
C ASP A 239 15.66 15.56 -26.43
N MET A 240 14.44 15.06 -26.61
CA MET A 240 14.15 13.85 -27.39
C MET A 240 14.13 14.13 -28.89
N GLU A 241 13.72 15.33 -29.31
CA GLU A 241 13.76 15.78 -30.71
C GLU A 241 15.19 16.12 -31.17
N THR A 242 16.07 16.58 -30.27
CA THR A 242 17.49 16.87 -30.59
C THR A 242 18.40 15.64 -30.61
N ASN A 243 17.98 14.49 -30.04
CA ASN A 243 18.80 13.29 -29.90
C ASN A 243 18.32 12.12 -30.79
N MET A 244 17.99 12.38 -32.07
CA MET A 244 17.96 11.30 -33.08
C MET A 244 19.39 10.94 -33.49
N PRO A 245 19.81 9.66 -33.42
CA PRO A 245 21.19 9.29 -33.70
C PRO A 245 21.45 9.21 -35.21
N THR A 246 22.21 10.16 -35.75
CA THR A 246 23.03 9.94 -36.95
C THR A 246 24.32 9.25 -36.51
N GLY A 247 24.58 8.05 -37.02
CA GLY A 247 25.67 7.20 -36.56
C GLY A 247 27.07 7.79 -36.79
N ASN A 248 27.93 7.69 -35.79
CA ASN A 248 29.23 6.99 -35.85
C ASN A 248 29.86 6.95 -34.46
N GLY A 249 30.66 5.92 -34.19
CA GLY A 249 31.23 5.65 -32.86
C GLY A 249 32.35 6.59 -32.43
N GLY A 250 32.61 6.60 -31.11
CA GLY A 250 33.80 7.22 -30.52
C GLY A 250 33.62 7.57 -29.05
N SER A 251 34.43 6.94 -28.19
CA SER A 251 34.49 7.06 -26.72
C SER A 251 34.45 8.49 -26.16
N ALA A 252 33.72 8.65 -25.05
CA ALA A 252 34.08 9.59 -24.00
C ALA A 252 33.72 8.99 -22.63
N LEU A 253 34.76 8.76 -21.81
CA LEU A 253 34.63 8.53 -20.38
C LEU A 253 33.96 9.74 -19.74
N ASN A 254 32.83 9.52 -19.05
CA ASN A 254 32.36 10.48 -18.06
C ASN A 254 31.64 9.77 -16.91
N THR A 255 32.18 9.97 -15.72
CA THR A 255 31.70 9.44 -14.44
C THR A 255 30.45 10.20 -14.01
N HIS A 256 29.28 9.74 -14.46
CA HIS A 256 27.98 10.29 -14.04
C HIS A 256 27.16 9.28 -13.23
N LYS A 257 26.83 9.70 -12.00
CA LYS A 257 25.56 9.52 -11.28
C LYS A 257 24.74 8.26 -11.60
N TYR A 258 24.75 7.30 -10.68
CA TYR A 258 23.65 6.33 -10.55
C TYR A 258 22.60 6.88 -9.57
N ASP A 259 21.80 7.85 -10.01
CA ASP A 259 20.46 8.03 -9.44
C ASP A 259 19.61 6.87 -9.97
N GLU A 260 19.14 5.97 -9.09
CA GLU A 260 18.23 4.90 -9.51
C GLU A 260 16.99 5.52 -10.20
N PRO A 261 16.67 5.14 -11.45
CA PRO A 261 15.46 5.62 -12.09
C PRO A 261 14.26 5.15 -11.27
N LYS A 262 13.38 6.07 -10.86
CA LYS A 262 12.01 5.69 -10.44
C LYS A 262 11.41 4.92 -11.61
N SER A 263 11.39 3.59 -11.51
CA SER A 263 11.09 2.72 -12.63
C SER A 263 9.65 2.93 -13.11
N THR A 264 9.50 3.68 -14.19
CA THR A 264 8.33 3.60 -15.10
C THR A 264 8.24 2.21 -15.75
N PHE A 265 9.25 1.36 -15.57
CA PHE A 265 9.31 -0.01 -16.04
C PHE A 265 8.60 -1.01 -15.12
N ARG A 266 7.91 -1.99 -15.72
CA ARG A 266 7.30 -3.12 -15.00
C ARG A 266 8.37 -3.85 -14.17
N LYS A 267 8.15 -3.96 -12.85
CA LYS A 267 9.01 -4.74 -11.95
C LYS A 267 9.09 -6.19 -12.42
N LYS A 268 10.31 -6.68 -12.69
CA LYS A 268 10.60 -8.07 -13.10
C LYS A 268 10.83 -9.02 -11.92
N HIS A 269 11.11 -8.48 -10.74
CA HIS A 269 11.46 -9.27 -9.55
C HIS A 269 10.33 -9.26 -8.51
N LEU A 270 10.24 -10.35 -7.73
CA LEU A 270 9.35 -10.46 -6.57
C LEU A 270 10.19 -10.91 -5.36
N LYS A 271 10.28 -10.05 -4.34
CA LYS A 271 10.92 -10.43 -3.07
C LYS A 271 10.12 -11.53 -2.41
N ARG A 272 10.80 -12.49 -1.80
CA ARG A 272 10.16 -13.69 -1.25
C ARG A 272 9.16 -13.37 -0.14
N LEU A 273 9.50 -12.45 0.75
CA LEU A 273 8.61 -12.00 1.83
C LEU A 273 7.31 -11.35 1.31
N ALA A 274 7.35 -10.78 0.10
CA ALA A 274 6.18 -10.17 -0.55
C ALA A 274 5.40 -11.17 -1.43
N ALA A 275 5.87 -12.42 -1.54
CA ALA A 275 5.19 -13.45 -2.31
C ALA A 275 3.85 -13.82 -1.63
N PRO A 276 2.86 -14.29 -2.39
CA PRO A 276 1.61 -14.76 -1.82
C PRO A 276 1.83 -15.88 -0.79
N SER A 277 1.27 -15.71 0.41
CA SER A 277 1.47 -16.65 1.53
C SER A 277 0.93 -18.05 1.24
N HIS A 278 -0.10 -18.15 0.40
CA HIS A 278 -0.73 -19.42 0.02
C HIS A 278 0.15 -20.31 -0.85
N TRP A 279 1.27 -19.79 -1.39
CA TRP A 279 2.29 -20.59 -2.07
C TRP A 279 3.10 -21.46 -1.10
N MET A 280 3.06 -21.15 0.20
CA MET A 280 3.82 -21.85 1.25
C MET A 280 5.31 -21.94 0.95
N LEU A 281 5.89 -20.82 0.49
CA LEU A 281 7.34 -20.70 0.35
C LEU A 281 7.97 -20.52 1.74
N ASP A 282 9.13 -21.12 1.92
CA ASP A 282 9.91 -21.00 3.13
C ASP A 282 10.63 -19.64 3.19
N LYS A 283 10.88 -19.11 4.39
CA LYS A 283 11.46 -17.76 4.54
C LYS A 283 12.96 -17.70 4.23
N LEU A 284 13.70 -18.81 4.34
CA LEU A 284 15.16 -18.80 4.44
C LEU A 284 15.91 -19.31 3.19
N SER A 285 15.27 -20.03 2.27
CA SER A 285 15.94 -20.59 1.07
C SER A 285 16.24 -19.54 -0.02
N GLY A 286 16.29 -18.25 0.32
CA GLY A 286 16.75 -17.18 -0.57
C GLY A 286 15.88 -15.92 -0.59
N THR A 287 16.43 -14.85 -1.16
CA THR A 287 15.85 -13.49 -1.14
C THR A 287 14.64 -13.32 -2.06
N TYR A 288 14.57 -14.06 -3.15
CA TYR A 288 13.56 -13.90 -4.21
C TYR A 288 12.60 -15.09 -4.28
N ALA A 289 11.39 -14.82 -4.76
CA ALA A 289 10.41 -15.82 -5.17
C ALA A 289 10.19 -15.74 -6.68
N PRO A 290 9.73 -16.82 -7.32
CA PRO A 290 9.29 -16.78 -8.70
C PRO A 290 8.20 -15.73 -8.88
N ARG A 291 8.42 -14.76 -9.77
CA ARG A 291 7.39 -13.79 -10.14
C ARG A 291 6.55 -14.38 -11.25
N ALA A 292 5.25 -14.55 -11.01
CA ALA A 292 4.34 -15.05 -12.03
C ALA A 292 4.34 -14.15 -13.27
N SER A 293 4.40 -14.77 -14.45
CA SER A 293 4.26 -14.09 -15.74
C SER A 293 2.87 -13.47 -15.88
N ALA A 294 2.71 -12.52 -16.81
CA ALA A 294 1.37 -12.08 -17.19
C ALA A 294 0.67 -13.21 -17.95
N GLY A 295 -0.55 -13.55 -17.56
CA GLY A 295 -1.28 -14.67 -18.13
C GLY A 295 -2.73 -14.73 -17.65
N PRO A 296 -3.37 -15.92 -17.70
CA PRO A 296 -4.80 -16.10 -17.42
C PRO A 296 -5.24 -15.60 -16.04
N HIS A 297 -4.38 -15.79 -15.03
CA HIS A 297 -4.71 -15.55 -13.63
C HIS A 297 -3.86 -14.43 -13.03
N LYS A 298 -4.42 -13.70 -12.05
CA LYS A 298 -3.71 -12.61 -11.36
C LYS A 298 -2.58 -13.17 -10.50
N LEU A 299 -1.50 -12.40 -10.33
CA LEU A 299 -0.30 -12.82 -9.57
C LEU A 299 -0.59 -13.29 -8.13
N ARG A 300 -1.59 -12.70 -7.44
CA ARG A 300 -1.99 -13.13 -6.08
C ARG A 300 -3.04 -14.23 -6.05
N GLU A 301 -3.63 -14.57 -7.20
CA GLU A 301 -4.69 -15.57 -7.38
C GLU A 301 -4.21 -16.75 -8.25
N CYS A 302 -2.89 -16.91 -8.42
CA CYS A 302 -2.29 -17.98 -9.23
C CYS A 302 -1.31 -18.84 -8.41
N LEU A 303 -0.81 -19.90 -9.04
CA LEU A 303 0.25 -20.79 -8.59
C LEU A 303 1.22 -21.01 -9.78
N PRO A 304 2.44 -20.44 -9.74
CA PRO A 304 3.42 -20.64 -10.79
C PRO A 304 3.81 -22.12 -10.99
N LEU A 305 4.03 -22.56 -12.23
CA LEU A 305 4.39 -23.96 -12.54
C LEU A 305 5.64 -24.44 -11.80
N ILE A 306 6.64 -23.57 -11.61
CA ILE A 306 7.82 -23.87 -10.79
C ILE A 306 7.47 -24.20 -9.33
N VAL A 307 6.50 -23.51 -8.74
CA VAL A 307 6.05 -23.81 -7.36
C VAL A 307 5.25 -25.11 -7.35
N PHE A 308 4.44 -25.36 -8.38
CA PHE A 308 3.68 -26.60 -8.53
C PHE A 308 4.60 -27.84 -8.61
N LEU A 309 5.54 -27.87 -9.57
CA LEU A 309 6.43 -29.03 -9.80
C LEU A 309 7.42 -29.25 -8.64
N ARG A 310 8.07 -28.18 -8.17
CA ARG A 310 9.13 -28.28 -7.16
C ARG A 310 8.60 -28.32 -5.72
N ASN A 311 7.69 -27.42 -5.36
CA ASN A 311 7.29 -27.27 -3.95
C ASN A 311 6.09 -28.17 -3.58
N ARG A 312 5.16 -28.42 -4.51
CA ARG A 312 3.96 -29.23 -4.24
C ARG A 312 4.15 -30.70 -4.61
N LEU A 313 4.55 -30.99 -5.84
CA LEU A 313 4.73 -32.37 -6.32
C LEU A 313 6.09 -32.98 -5.98
N LYS A 314 7.12 -32.15 -5.74
CA LYS A 314 8.48 -32.60 -5.41
C LYS A 314 9.18 -33.41 -6.52
N TYR A 315 8.81 -33.19 -7.79
CA TYR A 315 9.48 -33.82 -8.94
C TYR A 315 10.79 -33.17 -9.35
N ALA A 316 11.03 -31.95 -8.89
CA ALA A 316 12.28 -31.27 -9.06
C ALA A 316 12.79 -30.79 -7.70
N LEU A 317 14.10 -30.77 -7.53
CA LEU A 317 14.79 -30.22 -6.37
C LEU A 317 15.09 -28.74 -6.57
N ASN A 318 15.51 -28.36 -7.79
CA ASN A 318 15.96 -27.00 -8.10
C ASN A 318 15.20 -26.40 -9.31
N GLY A 319 15.40 -25.09 -9.55
CA GLY A 319 14.72 -24.40 -10.65
C GLY A 319 15.23 -24.79 -12.05
N ARG A 320 16.45 -25.34 -12.14
CA ARG A 320 17.04 -25.79 -13.42
C ARG A 320 16.36 -27.07 -13.89
N GLU A 321 16.14 -28.03 -13.00
CA GLU A 321 15.40 -29.27 -13.28
C GLU A 321 13.95 -28.97 -13.69
N VAL A 322 13.27 -28.03 -13.02
CA VAL A 322 11.94 -27.58 -13.46
C VAL A 322 11.97 -27.09 -14.91
N LYS A 323 12.96 -26.27 -15.27
CA LYS A 323 13.10 -25.78 -16.65
C LYS A 323 13.38 -26.93 -17.62
N ALA A 324 14.21 -27.91 -17.24
CA ALA A 324 14.45 -29.10 -18.05
C ALA A 324 13.17 -29.89 -18.31
N ILE A 325 12.37 -30.17 -17.28
CA ILE A 325 11.08 -30.88 -17.39
C ILE A 325 10.11 -30.11 -18.32
N LEU A 326 10.03 -28.78 -18.18
CA LEU A 326 9.13 -27.97 -19.00
C LEU A 326 9.58 -27.88 -20.46
N MET A 327 10.88 -27.90 -20.73
CA MET A 327 11.44 -27.87 -22.10
C MET A 327 11.28 -29.21 -22.84
N GLN A 328 11.05 -30.31 -22.11
CA GLN A 328 10.67 -31.59 -22.69
C GLN A 328 9.18 -31.67 -23.08
N GLU A 329 8.42 -30.57 -22.88
CA GLU A 329 7.02 -30.45 -23.30
C GLU A 329 6.03 -31.44 -22.65
N HIS A 330 6.44 -32.13 -21.59
CA HIS A 330 5.62 -33.11 -20.86
C HIS A 330 4.49 -32.51 -20.02
N VAL A 331 4.51 -31.18 -19.80
CA VAL A 331 3.55 -30.48 -18.94
C VAL A 331 2.56 -29.71 -19.80
N LYS A 332 1.30 -30.13 -19.76
CA LYS A 332 0.19 -29.45 -20.43
C LYS A 332 -0.70 -28.76 -19.40
N VAL A 333 -1.01 -27.48 -19.63
CA VAL A 333 -2.01 -26.73 -18.88
C VAL A 333 -3.20 -26.47 -19.79
N ASP A 334 -4.37 -26.93 -19.37
CA ASP A 334 -5.61 -26.93 -20.12
C ASP A 334 -5.47 -27.55 -21.53
N GLY A 335 -4.77 -28.68 -21.63
CA GLY A 335 -4.50 -29.36 -22.90
C GLY A 335 -3.42 -28.73 -23.78
N LYS A 336 -2.86 -27.57 -23.40
CA LYS A 336 -1.79 -26.90 -24.16
C LYS A 336 -0.45 -27.04 -23.45
N VAL A 337 0.60 -27.41 -24.20
CA VAL A 337 1.97 -27.47 -23.71
C VAL A 337 2.41 -26.10 -23.19
N ARG A 338 3.02 -26.05 -21.99
CA ARG A 338 3.56 -24.82 -21.40
C ARG A 338 5.03 -25.01 -21.01
N THR A 339 5.89 -24.20 -21.61
CA THR A 339 7.34 -24.19 -21.35
C THR A 339 7.78 -23.13 -20.33
N ASP A 340 6.93 -22.12 -20.07
CA ASP A 340 7.22 -21.05 -19.11
C ASP A 340 7.12 -21.55 -17.66
N SER A 341 8.27 -21.57 -16.97
CA SER A 341 8.36 -21.94 -15.55
C SER A 341 7.54 -21.05 -14.60
N THR A 342 7.35 -19.79 -14.99
CA THR A 342 6.61 -18.78 -14.21
C THR A 342 5.17 -18.61 -14.69
N TYR A 343 4.67 -19.52 -15.52
CA TYR A 343 3.31 -19.48 -16.02
C TYR A 343 2.28 -19.46 -14.88
N PRO A 344 1.34 -18.50 -14.86
CA PRO A 344 0.37 -18.35 -13.79
C PRO A 344 -0.81 -19.32 -13.98
N ALA A 345 -0.63 -20.59 -13.61
CA ALA A 345 -1.75 -21.52 -13.48
C ALA A 345 -2.63 -21.09 -12.29
N GLY A 346 -3.94 -21.29 -12.34
CA GLY A 346 -4.84 -20.78 -11.30
C GLY A 346 -6.06 -21.66 -11.08
N PHE A 347 -7.07 -21.08 -10.44
CA PHE A 347 -8.27 -21.80 -10.06
C PHE A 347 -8.96 -22.44 -11.27
N MET A 348 -9.37 -23.70 -11.13
CA MET A 348 -10.01 -24.55 -12.16
C MET A 348 -9.14 -24.98 -13.34
N ASP A 349 -7.88 -24.56 -13.42
CA ASP A 349 -6.99 -25.05 -14.48
C ASP A 349 -6.69 -26.54 -14.27
N VAL A 350 -6.61 -27.25 -15.39
CA VAL A 350 -6.21 -28.66 -15.44
C VAL A 350 -4.75 -28.75 -15.86
N ILE A 351 -3.92 -29.45 -15.08
CA ILE A 351 -2.51 -29.71 -15.38
C ILE A 351 -2.35 -31.20 -15.61
N THR A 352 -1.95 -31.57 -16.83
CA THR A 352 -1.71 -32.95 -17.25
C THR A 352 -0.21 -33.16 -17.40
N LEU A 353 0.29 -34.25 -16.80
CA LEU A 353 1.66 -34.73 -16.95
C LEU A 353 1.62 -36.02 -17.77
N GLU A 354 2.06 -35.95 -19.02
CA GLU A 354 1.92 -37.08 -19.95
C GLU A 354 2.85 -38.24 -19.59
N ALA A 355 4.08 -37.94 -19.18
CA ALA A 355 5.06 -38.96 -18.81
C ALA A 355 4.62 -39.80 -17.60
N THR A 356 3.82 -39.25 -16.69
CA THR A 356 3.33 -39.95 -15.49
C THR A 356 1.87 -40.37 -15.59
N ASN A 357 1.17 -40.03 -16.68
CA ASN A 357 -0.27 -40.23 -16.87
C ASN A 357 -1.14 -39.67 -15.72
N GLU A 358 -0.67 -38.62 -15.05
CA GLU A 358 -1.39 -37.98 -13.95
C GLU A 358 -2.07 -36.68 -14.41
N ASN A 359 -3.31 -36.49 -13.95
CA ASN A 359 -4.07 -35.27 -14.19
C ASN A 359 -4.38 -34.60 -12.85
N PHE A 360 -4.19 -33.28 -12.81
CA PHE A 360 -4.43 -32.47 -11.64
C PHE A 360 -5.37 -31.32 -11.95
N ARG A 361 -6.19 -30.94 -10.99
CA ARG A 361 -6.94 -29.69 -11.00
C ARG A 361 -6.52 -28.81 -9.84
N LEU A 362 -6.32 -27.53 -10.12
CA LEU A 362 -6.04 -26.53 -9.09
C LEU A 362 -7.35 -26.03 -8.47
N VAL A 363 -7.58 -26.43 -7.23
CA VAL A 363 -8.77 -26.06 -6.43
C VAL A 363 -8.32 -25.50 -5.09
N TYR A 364 -9.14 -24.66 -4.45
CA TYR A 364 -8.84 -24.16 -3.12
C TYR A 364 -9.14 -25.19 -2.03
N ASP A 365 -8.23 -25.25 -1.06
CA ASP A 365 -8.45 -25.83 0.26
C ASP A 365 -9.22 -24.85 1.15
N VAL A 366 -9.85 -25.37 2.21
CA VAL A 366 -10.60 -24.61 3.23
C VAL A 366 -9.73 -23.57 3.96
N LYS A 367 -8.41 -23.73 3.91
CA LYS A 367 -7.44 -22.76 4.43
C LYS A 367 -7.07 -21.66 3.44
N GLY A 368 -7.68 -21.62 2.26
CA GLY A 368 -7.37 -20.66 1.21
C GLY A 368 -6.05 -20.93 0.48
N ARG A 369 -5.64 -22.19 0.38
CA ARG A 369 -4.42 -22.59 -0.34
C ARG A 369 -4.80 -23.32 -1.62
N PHE A 370 -3.98 -23.24 -2.67
CA PHE A 370 -4.17 -24.15 -3.80
C PHE A 370 -3.82 -25.56 -3.37
N THR A 371 -4.73 -26.50 -3.58
CA THR A 371 -4.52 -27.94 -3.46
C THR A 371 -4.32 -28.52 -4.84
N VAL A 372 -3.37 -29.45 -4.94
CA VAL A 372 -3.13 -30.23 -6.14
C VAL A 372 -4.06 -31.44 -6.07
N HIS A 373 -5.26 -31.30 -6.64
CA HIS A 373 -6.28 -32.34 -6.61
C HIS A 373 -6.08 -33.29 -7.78
N ARG A 374 -5.85 -34.58 -7.53
CA ARG A 374 -5.77 -35.60 -8.59
C ARG A 374 -7.16 -35.87 -9.16
N ILE A 375 -7.26 -35.93 -10.48
CA ILE A 375 -8.53 -36.15 -11.20
C ILE A 375 -8.38 -37.26 -12.24
N THR A 376 -9.51 -37.80 -12.71
CA THR A 376 -9.54 -38.80 -13.78
C THR A 376 -9.35 -38.14 -15.16
N ALA A 377 -9.02 -38.95 -16.17
CA ALA A 377 -8.85 -38.47 -17.54
C ALA A 377 -10.16 -37.86 -18.13
N GLU A 378 -11.31 -38.43 -17.77
CA GLU A 378 -12.62 -37.90 -18.17
C GLU A 378 -12.86 -36.50 -17.61
N GLU A 379 -12.60 -36.30 -16.31
CA GLU A 379 -12.73 -34.99 -15.68
C GLU A 379 -11.70 -33.98 -16.20
N ALA A 380 -10.54 -34.45 -16.63
CA ALA A 380 -9.47 -33.63 -17.20
C ALA A 380 -9.80 -33.11 -18.61
N SER A 381 -10.82 -33.66 -19.29
CA SER A 381 -11.23 -33.21 -20.63
C SER A 381 -11.94 -31.85 -20.61
N TYR A 382 -12.50 -31.44 -19.46
CA TYR A 382 -13.25 -30.19 -19.34
C TYR A 382 -12.79 -29.36 -18.14
N LYS A 383 -13.25 -28.12 -18.08
CA LYS A 383 -13.17 -27.31 -16.86
C LYS A 383 -14.35 -26.35 -16.73
N LEU A 384 -14.56 -25.83 -15.53
CA LEU A 384 -15.56 -24.80 -15.28
C LEU A 384 -14.95 -23.40 -15.37
N GLY A 385 -15.70 -22.46 -15.93
CA GLY A 385 -15.33 -21.06 -16.05
C GLY A 385 -16.46 -20.14 -15.64
N LYS A 386 -16.30 -19.37 -14.56
CA LYS A 386 -17.23 -18.28 -14.21
C LYS A 386 -17.18 -17.18 -15.27
N VAL A 387 -18.34 -16.77 -15.76
CA VAL A 387 -18.50 -15.64 -16.70
C VAL A 387 -18.36 -14.33 -15.94
N LYS A 388 -17.36 -13.52 -16.31
CA LYS A 388 -17.12 -12.18 -15.73
C LYS A 388 -17.90 -11.09 -16.45
N LYS A 389 -17.93 -11.14 -17.77
CA LYS A 389 -18.64 -10.16 -18.60
C LYS A 389 -19.17 -10.79 -19.87
N ILE A 390 -20.27 -10.20 -20.35
CA ILE A 390 -20.88 -10.51 -21.64
C ILE A 390 -20.92 -9.20 -22.41
N ALA A 391 -20.49 -9.25 -23.66
CA ALA A 391 -20.44 -8.06 -24.51
C ALA A 391 -20.69 -8.42 -25.97
N LEU A 392 -21.11 -7.43 -26.75
CA LEU A 392 -21.17 -7.52 -28.20
C LEU A 392 -19.85 -7.02 -28.79
N GLY A 393 -19.25 -7.83 -29.64
CA GLY A 393 -18.04 -7.51 -30.36
C GLY A 393 -18.31 -6.73 -31.64
N LYS A 394 -17.25 -6.54 -32.44
CA LYS A 394 -17.38 -5.99 -33.78
C LYS A 394 -18.34 -6.86 -34.61
N ARG A 395 -19.14 -6.22 -35.46
CA ARG A 395 -20.18 -6.87 -36.28
C ARG A 395 -21.30 -7.53 -35.47
N GLY A 396 -21.55 -7.07 -34.24
CA GLY A 396 -22.67 -7.56 -33.42
C GLY A 396 -22.50 -8.98 -32.88
N VAL A 397 -21.29 -9.56 -32.94
CA VAL A 397 -21.05 -10.94 -32.49
C VAL A 397 -21.02 -10.98 -30.95
N PRO A 398 -21.92 -11.71 -30.27
CA PRO A 398 -21.88 -11.84 -28.83
C PRO A 398 -20.69 -12.70 -28.38
N TYR A 399 -20.05 -12.30 -27.27
CA TYR A 399 -19.01 -13.10 -26.63
C TYR A 399 -19.08 -12.99 -25.10
N VAL A 400 -18.70 -14.07 -24.44
CA VAL A 400 -18.49 -14.11 -22.99
C VAL A 400 -17.00 -14.09 -22.67
N VAL A 401 -16.64 -13.47 -21.55
CA VAL A 401 -15.29 -13.52 -21.00
C VAL A 401 -15.33 -14.22 -19.65
N THR A 402 -14.52 -15.26 -19.52
CA THR A 402 -14.44 -16.08 -18.31
C THR A 402 -13.38 -15.55 -17.34
N HIS A 403 -13.38 -16.10 -16.13
CA HIS A 403 -12.49 -15.65 -15.06
C HIS A 403 -10.99 -15.84 -15.34
N ASP A 404 -10.63 -16.85 -16.13
CA ASP A 404 -9.30 -17.19 -16.65
C ASP A 404 -8.96 -16.42 -17.96
N GLY A 405 -9.79 -15.45 -18.34
CA GLY A 405 -9.51 -14.56 -19.46
C GLY A 405 -9.76 -15.14 -20.85
N ARG A 406 -10.43 -16.30 -20.98
CA ARG A 406 -10.87 -16.80 -22.29
C ARG A 406 -12.03 -15.98 -22.81
N THR A 407 -12.06 -15.79 -24.13
CA THR A 407 -13.16 -15.16 -24.87
C THR A 407 -13.86 -16.22 -25.70
N ILE A 408 -15.10 -16.55 -25.37
CA ILE A 408 -15.89 -17.56 -26.10
C ILE A 408 -16.96 -16.82 -26.90
N ARG A 409 -16.92 -17.00 -28.22
CA ARG A 409 -17.84 -16.36 -29.17
C ARG A 409 -19.10 -17.22 -29.33
N TYR A 410 -20.20 -16.56 -29.66
CA TYR A 410 -21.52 -17.19 -29.84
C TYR A 410 -21.96 -18.02 -28.62
N PRO A 411 -21.97 -17.42 -27.40
CA PRO A 411 -22.56 -18.09 -26.25
C PRO A 411 -24.09 -18.20 -26.40
N ASP A 412 -24.67 -19.16 -25.67
CA ASP A 412 -26.12 -19.26 -25.52
C ASP A 412 -26.70 -17.94 -24.95
N PRO A 413 -27.77 -17.37 -25.55
CA PRO A 413 -28.39 -16.12 -25.08
C PRO A 413 -28.86 -16.15 -23.63
N LEU A 414 -29.12 -17.33 -23.07
CA LEU A 414 -29.52 -17.47 -21.68
C LEU A 414 -28.38 -17.07 -20.75
N ILE A 415 -27.12 -17.35 -21.08
CA ILE A 415 -25.96 -17.16 -20.19
C ILE A 415 -25.86 -15.70 -19.72
N ARG A 416 -25.72 -15.49 -18.41
CA ARG A 416 -25.58 -14.18 -17.77
C ARG A 416 -24.25 -14.04 -17.03
N ALA A 417 -23.93 -12.82 -16.63
CA ALA A 417 -22.76 -12.58 -15.79
C ALA A 417 -22.89 -13.30 -14.44
N ASN A 418 -21.79 -13.85 -13.94
CA ASN A 418 -21.67 -14.70 -12.75
C ASN A 418 -22.16 -16.15 -12.89
N ASP A 419 -22.82 -16.50 -13.99
CA ASP A 419 -23.06 -17.91 -14.35
C ASP A 419 -21.71 -18.63 -14.54
N THR A 420 -21.72 -19.94 -14.41
CA THR A 420 -20.55 -20.78 -14.69
C THR A 420 -20.79 -21.57 -15.97
N VAL A 421 -19.84 -21.56 -16.88
CA VAL A 421 -19.87 -22.38 -18.10
C VAL A 421 -18.92 -23.57 -17.97
N LYS A 422 -19.33 -24.72 -18.48
CA LYS A 422 -18.50 -25.91 -18.66
C LYS A 422 -17.88 -25.86 -20.05
N ILE A 423 -16.55 -25.88 -20.08
CA ILE A 423 -15.76 -25.68 -21.29
C ILE A 423 -15.03 -26.97 -21.57
N ASP A 424 -15.23 -27.51 -22.77
CA ASP A 424 -14.40 -28.59 -23.28
C ASP A 424 -13.02 -28.03 -23.64
N LEU A 425 -11.95 -28.65 -23.13
CA LEU A 425 -10.59 -28.18 -23.31
C LEU A 425 -10.05 -28.48 -24.71
N ALA A 426 -10.56 -29.51 -25.39
CA ALA A 426 -10.13 -29.84 -26.75
C ALA A 426 -10.68 -28.83 -27.77
N THR A 427 -11.99 -28.60 -27.75
CA THR A 427 -12.64 -27.68 -28.71
C THR A 427 -12.63 -26.22 -28.25
N GLY A 428 -12.53 -25.96 -26.96
CA GLY A 428 -12.67 -24.62 -26.37
C GLY A 428 -14.09 -24.07 -26.39
N LYS A 429 -15.10 -24.89 -26.73
CA LYS A 429 -16.52 -24.51 -26.77
C LYS A 429 -17.21 -24.79 -25.44
N ILE A 430 -18.33 -24.11 -25.23
CA ILE A 430 -19.21 -24.35 -24.07
C ILE A 430 -20.06 -25.59 -24.36
N THR A 431 -20.09 -26.54 -23.43
CA THR A 431 -20.94 -27.72 -23.50
C THR A 431 -22.23 -27.52 -22.70
N GLU A 432 -22.10 -27.05 -21.47
CA GLU A 432 -23.19 -26.83 -20.53
C GLU A 432 -22.94 -25.53 -19.75
N PHE A 433 -23.98 -24.95 -19.14
CA PHE A 433 -23.83 -23.82 -18.24
C PHE A 433 -24.75 -23.97 -17.02
N ILE A 434 -24.32 -23.36 -15.91
CA ILE A 434 -25.01 -23.39 -14.62
C ILE A 434 -25.36 -21.95 -14.26
N LYS A 435 -26.65 -21.72 -13.96
CA LYS A 435 -27.15 -20.42 -13.51
C LYS A 435 -26.64 -20.05 -12.14
N PHE A 436 -26.33 -18.77 -11.94
CA PHE A 436 -26.14 -18.20 -10.62
C PHE A 436 -27.49 -17.84 -10.00
N ASP A 437 -28.01 -18.75 -9.17
CA ASP A 437 -29.26 -18.58 -8.45
C ASP A 437 -29.19 -19.17 -7.03
N THR A 438 -30.21 -18.91 -6.22
CA THR A 438 -30.43 -19.55 -4.92
C THR A 438 -30.55 -21.08 -5.07
N GLY A 439 -30.12 -21.82 -4.05
CA GLY A 439 -30.10 -23.28 -4.09
C GLY A 439 -28.93 -23.91 -4.86
N LYS A 440 -28.08 -23.11 -5.52
CA LYS A 440 -26.91 -23.60 -6.26
C LYS A 440 -25.70 -23.84 -5.37
N LEU A 441 -24.92 -24.86 -5.71
CA LEU A 441 -23.69 -25.21 -4.99
C LEU A 441 -22.54 -24.31 -5.45
N VAL A 442 -21.88 -23.67 -4.49
CA VAL A 442 -20.83 -22.69 -4.75
C VAL A 442 -19.56 -22.96 -3.95
N MET A 443 -18.43 -22.57 -4.53
CA MET A 443 -17.14 -22.47 -3.85
C MET A 443 -16.74 -21.01 -3.72
N VAL A 444 -16.19 -20.65 -2.56
CA VAL A 444 -15.64 -19.31 -2.34
C VAL A 444 -14.20 -19.23 -2.84
N THR A 445 -13.90 -18.26 -3.71
CA THR A 445 -12.58 -18.09 -4.34
C THR A 445 -11.71 -17.00 -3.71
N GLY A 446 -12.21 -16.26 -2.71
CA GLY A 446 -11.48 -15.14 -2.12
C GLY A 446 -12.01 -14.68 -0.76
N GLY A 447 -11.18 -13.92 -0.03
CA GLY A 447 -11.49 -13.41 1.31
C GLY A 447 -11.30 -14.44 2.43
N LYS A 448 -11.83 -14.15 3.63
CA LYS A 448 -11.64 -14.99 4.83
C LYS A 448 -12.30 -16.38 4.74
N ASN A 449 -13.30 -16.52 3.88
CA ASN A 449 -14.06 -17.77 3.68
C ASN A 449 -13.59 -18.56 2.44
N MET A 450 -12.44 -18.21 1.86
CA MET A 450 -11.89 -18.87 0.67
C MET A 450 -11.73 -20.39 0.86
N GLY A 451 -12.12 -21.15 -0.17
CA GLY A 451 -12.10 -22.61 -0.20
C GLY A 451 -13.25 -23.30 0.52
N ARG A 452 -14.16 -22.55 1.15
CA ARG A 452 -15.41 -23.13 1.65
C ARG A 452 -16.37 -23.43 0.51
N VAL A 453 -17.16 -24.48 0.67
CA VAL A 453 -18.21 -24.89 -0.25
C VAL A 453 -19.55 -24.91 0.49
N GLY A 454 -20.60 -24.43 -0.16
CA GLY A 454 -21.94 -24.44 0.39
C GLY A 454 -22.99 -24.06 -0.65
N VAL A 455 -24.24 -24.02 -0.23
CA VAL A 455 -25.39 -23.67 -1.06
C VAL A 455 -25.74 -22.20 -0.86
N ILE A 456 -26.06 -21.48 -1.93
CA ILE A 456 -26.56 -20.10 -1.84
C ILE A 456 -27.95 -20.13 -1.20
N THR A 457 -28.12 -19.42 -0.09
CA THR A 457 -29.44 -19.24 0.55
C THR A 457 -30.13 -17.98 0.05
N HIS A 458 -29.44 -16.84 0.18
CA HIS A 458 -29.99 -15.53 -0.10
C HIS A 458 -28.93 -14.61 -0.71
N ARG A 459 -29.35 -13.76 -1.64
CA ARG A 459 -28.53 -12.69 -2.21
C ARG A 459 -29.05 -11.34 -1.72
N GLU A 460 -28.23 -10.63 -0.99
CA GLU A 460 -28.51 -9.27 -0.56
C GLU A 460 -27.91 -8.30 -1.59
N LYS A 461 -28.79 -7.53 -2.24
CA LYS A 461 -28.43 -6.56 -3.26
C LYS A 461 -28.35 -5.17 -2.62
N HIS A 462 -27.22 -4.50 -2.81
CA HIS A 462 -27.02 -3.13 -2.34
C HIS A 462 -26.81 -2.20 -3.52
N GLU A 463 -27.70 -1.23 -3.71
CA GLU A 463 -27.55 -0.24 -4.78
C GLU A 463 -26.36 0.68 -4.49
N GLY A 464 -25.46 0.81 -5.48
CA GLY A 464 -24.19 1.55 -5.31
C GLY A 464 -23.15 0.84 -4.43
N GLY A 465 -23.51 -0.27 -3.78
CA GLY A 465 -22.65 -1.05 -2.90
C GLY A 465 -22.17 -2.36 -3.52
N PHE A 466 -21.58 -3.21 -2.66
CA PHE A 466 -21.17 -4.55 -3.06
C PHE A 466 -22.23 -5.56 -2.64
N ASP A 467 -22.76 -6.31 -3.61
CA ASP A 467 -23.69 -7.40 -3.34
C ASP A 467 -23.07 -8.48 -2.43
N LEU A 468 -23.84 -8.89 -1.44
CA LEU A 468 -23.49 -9.93 -0.48
C LEU A 468 -24.29 -11.20 -0.78
N VAL A 469 -23.66 -12.35 -0.55
CA VAL A 469 -24.24 -13.67 -0.78
C VAL A 469 -24.11 -14.47 0.51
N HIS A 470 -25.24 -14.90 1.03
CA HIS A 470 -25.35 -15.80 2.17
C HIS A 470 -25.23 -17.23 1.66
N ILE A 471 -24.31 -17.97 2.26
CA ILE A 471 -24.00 -19.35 1.89
C ILE A 471 -24.11 -20.21 3.14
N LYS A 472 -24.70 -21.40 2.97
CA LYS A 472 -24.85 -22.41 4.03
C LYS A 472 -24.07 -23.66 3.65
N ASP A 473 -23.18 -24.12 4.52
CA ASP A 473 -22.42 -25.35 4.29
C ASP A 473 -23.24 -26.62 4.60
N ALA A 474 -22.65 -27.78 4.37
CA ALA A 474 -23.29 -29.07 4.64
C ALA A 474 -23.42 -29.42 6.14
N LEU A 475 -22.77 -28.66 7.02
CA LEU A 475 -22.92 -28.74 8.48
C LEU A 475 -23.85 -27.65 9.01
N GLU A 476 -24.65 -27.04 8.12
CA GLU A 476 -25.62 -26.00 8.45
C GLU A 476 -25.01 -24.68 8.97
N ASN A 477 -23.68 -24.52 8.90
CA ASN A 477 -23.04 -23.25 9.24
C ASN A 477 -23.28 -22.24 8.13
N THR A 478 -23.68 -21.03 8.52
CA THR A 478 -23.91 -19.93 7.59
C THR A 478 -22.75 -18.96 7.61
N PHE A 479 -22.40 -18.43 6.43
CA PHE A 479 -21.41 -17.38 6.29
C PHE A 479 -21.70 -16.50 5.07
N VAL A 480 -21.15 -15.30 5.08
CA VAL A 480 -21.40 -14.29 4.04
C VAL A 480 -20.12 -13.98 3.27
N THR A 481 -20.25 -13.77 1.96
CA THR A 481 -19.16 -13.31 1.09
C THR A 481 -19.65 -12.33 0.04
N ARG A 482 -18.74 -11.59 -0.57
CA ARG A 482 -19.04 -10.71 -1.72
C ARG A 482 -19.34 -11.56 -2.95
N LEU A 483 -20.27 -11.12 -3.78
CA LEU A 483 -20.65 -11.78 -5.04
C LEU A 483 -19.45 -12.07 -5.96
N THR A 484 -18.42 -11.21 -5.96
CA THR A 484 -17.20 -11.43 -6.75
C THR A 484 -16.45 -12.70 -6.38
N ASN A 485 -16.54 -13.12 -5.12
CA ASN A 485 -15.80 -14.25 -4.54
C ASN A 485 -16.59 -15.56 -4.60
N VAL A 486 -17.80 -15.55 -5.15
CA VAL A 486 -18.64 -16.75 -5.26
C VAL A 486 -18.45 -17.37 -6.64
N PHE A 487 -18.22 -18.68 -6.70
CA PHE A 487 -18.09 -19.43 -7.95
C PHE A 487 -19.04 -20.62 -7.93
N VAL A 488 -19.94 -20.72 -8.92
CA VAL A 488 -20.91 -21.83 -9.00
C VAL A 488 -20.22 -23.07 -9.52
N ILE A 489 -20.38 -24.18 -8.82
CA ILE A 489 -19.75 -25.47 -9.13
C ILE A 489 -20.77 -26.60 -9.34
N GLY A 490 -22.05 -26.39 -9.02
CA GLY A 490 -23.07 -27.42 -9.19
C GLY A 490 -24.50 -26.93 -9.08
N ASP A 491 -25.42 -27.77 -9.53
CA ASP A 491 -26.84 -27.44 -9.68
C ASP A 491 -27.65 -27.57 -8.40
N GLU A 492 -27.26 -28.47 -7.50
CA GLU A 492 -28.01 -28.83 -6.30
C GLU A 492 -27.05 -29.13 -5.14
N ALA A 493 -27.60 -29.16 -3.93
CA ALA A 493 -26.89 -29.56 -2.73
C ALA A 493 -26.32 -30.98 -2.88
N GLY A 494 -24.99 -31.11 -2.86
CA GLY A 494 -24.29 -32.39 -2.89
C GLY A 494 -23.88 -32.91 -4.27
N LYS A 495 -24.40 -32.35 -5.38
CA LYS A 495 -23.99 -32.72 -6.74
C LYS A 495 -23.11 -31.65 -7.37
N SER A 496 -21.80 -31.78 -7.18
CA SER A 496 -20.81 -30.93 -7.84
C SER A 496 -20.48 -31.46 -9.25
N HIS A 497 -20.29 -30.55 -10.21
CA HIS A 497 -19.76 -30.88 -11.54
C HIS A 497 -18.26 -31.15 -11.55
N ILE A 498 -17.59 -31.03 -10.39
CA ILE A 498 -16.17 -31.31 -10.21
C ILE A 498 -15.95 -32.13 -8.94
N SER A 499 -14.87 -32.90 -8.92
CA SER A 499 -14.38 -33.54 -7.72
C SER A 499 -13.82 -32.50 -6.75
N LEU A 500 -14.16 -32.67 -5.47
CA LEU A 500 -13.78 -31.74 -4.39
C LEU A 500 -12.63 -32.31 -3.57
N PRO A 501 -11.69 -31.46 -3.10
CA PRO A 501 -10.63 -31.88 -2.18
C PRO A 501 -11.15 -32.48 -0.87
N LYS A 502 -10.25 -33.15 -0.14
CA LYS A 502 -10.52 -33.75 1.18
C LYS A 502 -11.21 -32.74 2.10
N GLY A 503 -12.32 -33.15 2.70
CA GLY A 503 -13.15 -32.30 3.56
C GLY A 503 -14.27 -31.55 2.83
N LYS A 504 -14.42 -31.72 1.51
CA LYS A 504 -15.55 -31.20 0.69
C LYS A 504 -15.85 -29.71 0.91
N GLY A 505 -14.85 -28.90 1.27
CA GLY A 505 -15.02 -27.47 1.52
C GLY A 505 -15.62 -27.10 2.89
N ILE A 506 -15.69 -28.03 3.85
CA ILE A 506 -16.22 -27.78 5.20
C ILE A 506 -15.11 -27.22 6.11
N LYS A 507 -15.36 -26.08 6.75
CA LYS A 507 -14.41 -25.47 7.70
C LYS A 507 -14.74 -25.86 9.14
N LEU A 508 -13.88 -26.71 9.68
CA LEU A 508 -13.86 -27.08 11.08
C LEU A 508 -13.44 -25.90 11.97
N SER A 509 -13.88 -25.94 13.22
CA SER A 509 -13.37 -25.05 14.25
C SER A 509 -11.89 -25.36 14.56
N ILE A 510 -11.20 -24.42 15.20
CA ILE A 510 -9.79 -24.58 15.56
C ILE A 510 -9.60 -25.77 16.52
N THR A 511 -10.55 -25.95 17.44
CA THR A 511 -10.57 -27.06 18.40
C THR A 511 -10.77 -28.39 17.69
N GLU A 512 -11.77 -28.50 16.80
CA GLU A 512 -12.01 -29.71 16.01
C GLU A 512 -10.82 -30.08 15.13
N GLU A 513 -10.16 -29.09 14.52
CA GLU A 513 -8.98 -29.36 13.70
C GLU A 513 -7.81 -29.85 14.56
N ARG A 514 -7.60 -29.27 15.75
CA ARG A 514 -6.58 -29.70 16.71
C ARG A 514 -6.81 -31.14 17.13
N ASP A 515 -8.04 -31.48 17.53
CA ASP A 515 -8.38 -32.79 18.06
C ASP A 515 -8.29 -33.85 16.95
N ARG A 516 -8.77 -33.54 15.74
CA ARG A 516 -8.59 -34.41 14.56
C ARG A 516 -7.12 -34.67 14.24
N ARG A 517 -6.25 -33.66 14.37
CA ARG A 517 -4.80 -33.82 14.14
C ARG A 517 -4.15 -34.69 15.20
N ARG A 518 -4.49 -34.51 16.48
CA ARG A 518 -3.97 -35.36 17.58
C ARG A 518 -4.35 -36.82 17.39
N ALA A 519 -5.63 -37.07 17.13
CA ALA A 519 -6.14 -38.41 16.83
C ALA A 519 -5.44 -39.04 15.61
N GLN A 520 -5.18 -38.28 14.55
CA GLN A 520 -4.47 -38.79 13.37
C GLN A 520 -2.98 -39.05 13.65
N SER A 521 -2.34 -38.26 14.51
CA SER A 521 -0.95 -38.46 14.93
C SER A 521 -0.78 -39.64 15.90
N GLY A 522 -1.86 -40.26 16.36
CA GLY A 522 -1.82 -41.34 17.36
C GLY A 522 -1.37 -40.86 18.75
N LEU A 523 -1.56 -39.57 19.04
CA LEU A 523 -1.29 -38.94 20.34
C LEU A 523 -2.53 -38.92 21.23
#